data_AF-A0AA42GR91-F1
#
_entry.id   AF-A0AA42GR91-F1
#
_cell.length_a   1.000
_cell.length_b   1.000
_cell.length_c   1.000
_cell.angle_alpha   90.00
_cell.angle_beta   90.00
_cell.angle_gamma   90.00
#
_symmetry.space_group_name_H-M   'P 1'
#
loop_
_entity.id
_entity.type
_entity.pdbx_description
1 polymer ?
#
loop_
_entity_poly.entity_id
_entity_poly.type
_entity_poly.pdbx_seq_one_letter_code
_entity_poly.pdbx_strand_id
1 'polypeptide(L)'
;MSRTAATATRPQQALQSYLDALLQEAAVELEQEQELSFDEFEAAVLEEQVRDARRVEAKPVLARPLALAEAKPQVLPTIELRMPDVPPIIEVPVAPAEPEVEARVEQAPAAAPSLEGRPSWAEEPFECLLFDVAGLTLAVPLVCLGTIHPLAGTELTPLFGQPDWFLGLLPGQDGNLKVLDTARWVMPERYREDFRDGLQYVISVQGYEWGLAVHQVSRSIRLDPSEIKWRSQRSQRPWLAGTVIEHMCALLDVSALAELIASGATRNGAIRAN
;
A
#
# COMPACT_ATOMS: atom_id res chain seq x y z
N MET A 1 42.65 34.95 19.73
CA MET A 1 41.46 34.88 18.86
C MET A 1 40.34 35.63 19.54
N SER A 2 40.16 36.89 19.16
CA SER A 2 39.28 37.85 19.84
C SER A 2 37.84 37.66 19.38
N ARG A 3 36.95 37.19 20.27
CA ARG A 3 35.50 37.20 20.02
C ARG A 3 34.99 38.63 20.23
N THR A 4 34.54 39.27 19.16
CA THR A 4 33.78 40.52 19.20
C THR A 4 32.38 40.22 19.75
N ALA A 5 32.12 40.64 20.98
CA ALA A 5 30.77 40.59 21.55
C ALA A 5 29.91 41.67 20.88
N ALA A 6 28.92 41.25 20.08
CA ALA A 6 27.92 42.15 19.55
C ALA A 6 27.00 42.62 20.69
N THR A 7 27.05 43.91 21.04
CA THR A 7 26.12 44.51 22.00
C THR A 7 24.72 44.56 21.40
N ALA A 8 23.86 43.61 21.79
CA ALA A 8 22.45 43.60 21.43
C ALA A 8 21.75 44.87 21.96
N THR A 9 20.86 45.44 21.14
CA THR A 9 20.06 46.61 21.53
C THR A 9 18.96 46.20 22.53
N ARG A 10 18.46 47.14 23.36
CA ARG A 10 17.36 46.87 24.31
C ARG A 10 16.14 46.13 23.69
N PRO A 11 15.61 46.52 22.51
CA PRO A 11 14.50 45.77 21.91
C PRO A 11 14.91 44.36 21.46
N GLN A 12 16.15 44.17 21.01
CA GLN A 12 16.65 42.84 20.63
C GLN A 12 16.82 41.92 21.85
N GLN A 13 17.21 42.47 23.01
CA GLN A 13 17.25 41.73 24.26
C GLN A 13 15.85 41.33 24.75
N ALA A 14 14.87 42.22 24.62
CA ALA A 14 13.47 41.91 24.96
C ALA A 14 12.91 40.78 24.08
N LEU A 15 13.17 40.84 22.76
CA LEU A 15 12.78 39.78 21.85
C LEU A 15 13.47 38.45 22.19
N GLN A 16 14.76 38.46 22.50
CA GLN A 16 15.48 37.25 22.90
C GLN A 16 14.88 36.64 24.17
N SER A 17 14.59 37.45 25.20
CA SER A 17 13.98 36.94 26.43
C SER A 17 12.58 36.35 26.21
N TYR A 18 11.82 36.90 25.26
CA TYR A 18 10.50 36.37 24.91
C TYR A 18 10.61 35.03 24.17
N LEU A 19 11.55 34.93 23.22
CA LEU A 19 11.81 33.66 22.51
C LEU A 19 12.34 32.58 23.45
N ASP A 20 13.25 32.93 24.37
CA ASP A 20 13.76 31.99 25.37
C ASP A 20 12.64 31.51 26.30
N ALA A 21 11.72 32.40 26.70
CA ALA A 21 10.56 32.02 27.51
C ALA A 21 9.61 31.07 26.76
N LEU A 22 9.30 31.35 25.49
CA LEU A 22 8.46 30.47 24.66
C LEU A 22 9.11 29.10 24.43
N LEU A 23 10.43 29.06 24.22
CA LEU A 23 11.17 27.81 24.06
C LEU A 23 11.18 26.99 25.36
N GLN A 24 11.32 27.65 26.50
CA GLN A 24 11.27 26.99 27.81
C GLN A 24 9.89 26.38 28.07
N GLU A 25 8.80 27.10 27.75
CA GLU A 25 7.42 26.62 27.88
C GLU A 25 7.17 25.38 27.02
N ALA A 26 7.56 25.43 25.74
CA ALA A 26 7.43 24.28 24.83
C ALA A 26 8.27 23.06 25.28
N ALA A 27 9.46 23.29 25.85
CA ALA A 27 10.29 22.21 26.38
C ALA A 27 9.63 21.50 27.58
N VAL A 28 9.01 22.27 28.48
CA VAL A 28 8.29 21.72 29.65
C VAL A 28 7.07 20.92 29.23
N GLU A 29 6.29 21.39 28.24
CA GLU A 29 5.15 20.63 27.71
C GLU A 29 5.58 19.28 27.13
N LEU A 30 6.66 19.25 26.35
CA LEU A 30 7.22 18.01 25.79
C LEU A 30 7.74 17.04 26.87
N GLU A 31 8.38 17.56 27.92
CA GLU A 31 8.83 16.74 29.06
C GLU A 31 7.64 16.13 29.81
N GLN A 32 6.57 16.90 30.03
CA GLN A 32 5.34 16.42 30.68
C GLN A 32 4.63 15.35 29.85
N GLU A 33 4.53 15.53 28.53
CA GLU A 33 3.97 14.50 27.63
C GLU A 33 4.80 13.20 27.66
N GLN A 34 6.12 13.32 27.71
CA GLN A 34 7.01 12.16 27.84
C GLN A 34 6.84 11.44 29.18
N GLU A 35 6.76 12.18 30.30
CA GLU A 35 6.52 11.60 31.63
C GLU A 35 5.17 10.89 31.69
N LEU A 36 4.09 11.50 31.18
CA LEU A 36 2.76 10.88 31.11
C LEU A 36 2.76 9.61 30.25
N SER A 37 3.48 9.61 29.12
CA SER A 37 3.61 8.43 28.25
C SER A 37 4.38 7.28 28.92
N PHE A 38 5.38 7.62 29.75
CA PHE A 38 6.18 6.63 30.47
C PHE A 38 5.37 6.00 31.61
N ASP A 39 4.61 6.79 32.36
CA ASP A 39 3.69 6.32 33.40
C ASP A 39 2.59 5.40 32.83
N GLU A 40 2.01 5.75 31.67
CA GLU A 40 1.02 4.90 30.99
C GLU A 40 1.65 3.56 30.54
N PHE A 41 2.87 3.61 30.02
CA PHE A 41 3.60 2.41 29.63
C PHE A 41 3.92 1.51 30.83
N GLU A 42 4.36 2.07 31.96
CA GLU A 42 4.60 1.31 33.20
C GLU A 42 3.32 0.65 33.73
N ALA A 43 2.19 1.37 33.70
CA ALA A 43 0.90 0.83 34.09
C ALA A 43 0.48 -0.37 33.21
N ALA A 44 0.64 -0.25 31.89
CA ALA A 44 0.32 -1.34 30.96
C ALA A 44 1.22 -2.58 31.16
N VAL A 45 2.51 -2.39 31.44
CA VAL A 45 3.44 -3.49 31.74
C VAL A 45 3.04 -4.21 33.03
N LEU A 46 2.65 -3.47 34.07
CA LEU A 46 2.19 -4.04 35.34
C LEU A 46 0.90 -4.85 35.15
N GLU A 47 -0.07 -4.34 34.38
CA GLU A 47 -1.30 -5.07 34.08
C GLU A 47 -1.03 -6.39 33.36
N GLU A 48 -0.12 -6.40 32.38
CA GLU A 48 0.23 -7.63 31.65
C GLU A 48 0.98 -8.63 32.53
N GLN A 49 1.90 -8.18 33.40
CA GLN A 49 2.57 -9.05 34.36
C GLN A 49 1.58 -9.71 35.34
N VAL A 50 0.58 -8.97 35.81
CA VAL A 50 -0.49 -9.51 36.66
C VAL A 50 -1.31 -10.56 35.91
N ARG A 51 -1.59 -10.32 34.62
CA ARG A 51 -2.32 -11.25 33.75
C ARG A 51 -1.55 -12.55 33.55
N ASP A 52 -0.25 -12.46 33.29
CA ASP A 52 0.62 -13.62 33.13
C ASP A 52 0.77 -14.42 34.43
N ALA A 53 0.93 -13.75 35.58
CA ALA A 53 0.96 -14.41 36.89
C ALA A 53 -0.32 -15.22 37.16
N ARG A 54 -1.49 -14.65 36.87
CA ARG A 54 -2.78 -15.36 37.00
C ARG A 54 -2.90 -16.55 36.03
N ARG A 55 -2.29 -16.47 34.84
CA ARG A 55 -2.34 -17.55 33.83
C ARG A 55 -1.48 -18.75 34.23
N VAL A 56 -0.36 -18.52 34.94
CA VAL A 56 0.53 -19.58 35.43
C VAL A 56 -0.12 -20.38 36.57
N GLU A 57 -0.94 -19.75 37.42
CA GLU A 57 -1.62 -20.43 38.53
C GLU A 57 -2.77 -21.36 38.07
N ALA A 58 -3.29 -21.20 36.85
CA ALA A 58 -4.50 -21.88 36.39
C ALA A 58 -4.31 -23.26 35.72
N LYS A 59 -3.17 -23.96 35.90
CA LYS A 59 -2.97 -25.34 35.38
C LYS A 59 -2.71 -26.37 36.47
N PRO A 60 -3.72 -27.18 36.87
CA PRO A 60 -3.44 -28.49 37.43
C PRO A 60 -3.09 -29.47 36.30
N VAL A 61 -1.89 -30.03 36.38
CA VAL A 61 -1.38 -31.10 35.51
C VAL A 61 -2.10 -32.40 35.86
N LEU A 62 -2.97 -32.90 34.99
CA LEU A 62 -3.44 -34.28 35.05
C LEU A 62 -2.55 -35.15 34.14
N ALA A 63 -1.50 -35.72 34.73
CA ALA A 63 -0.67 -36.71 34.06
C ALA A 63 -1.42 -38.06 33.99
N ARG A 64 -1.62 -38.57 32.77
CA ARG A 64 -2.05 -39.95 32.53
C ARG A 64 -1.12 -40.52 31.44
N PRO A 65 -0.18 -41.43 31.76
CA PRO A 65 0.65 -42.06 30.74
C PRO A 65 -0.07 -43.30 30.19
N LEU A 66 -0.20 -43.40 28.86
CA LEU A 66 -0.54 -44.68 28.23
C LEU A 66 0.15 -44.84 26.88
N ALA A 67 1.14 -45.73 26.90
CA ALA A 67 1.54 -46.73 25.91
C ALA A 67 1.62 -46.36 24.41
N LEU A 68 2.87 -46.30 23.95
CA LEU A 68 3.45 -46.87 22.73
C LEU A 68 2.48 -47.62 21.79
N ALA A 69 2.30 -47.08 20.59
CA ALA A 69 1.83 -47.83 19.42
C ALA A 69 2.65 -47.40 18.20
N GLU A 70 3.59 -48.25 17.79
CA GLU A 70 4.31 -48.14 16.52
C GLU A 70 3.34 -48.37 15.34
N ALA A 71 3.18 -47.38 14.47
CA ALA A 71 2.43 -47.51 13.23
C ALA A 71 3.39 -47.45 12.04
N LYS A 72 3.55 -48.59 11.37
CA LYS A 72 4.33 -48.77 10.13
C LYS A 72 3.81 -47.84 9.02
N PRO A 73 4.69 -47.24 8.19
CA PRO A 73 4.27 -46.42 7.05
C PRO A 73 3.65 -47.29 5.95
N GLN A 74 2.42 -46.96 5.55
CA GLN A 74 1.79 -47.53 4.37
C GLN A 74 2.16 -46.69 3.13
N VAL A 75 2.88 -47.34 2.21
CA VAL A 75 3.21 -46.85 0.87
C VAL A 75 2.02 -47.07 -0.06
N LEU A 76 1.53 -46.00 -0.70
CA LEU A 76 0.59 -46.07 -1.83
C LEU A 76 1.36 -45.84 -3.14
N PRO A 77 1.06 -46.62 -4.20
CA PRO A 77 1.88 -46.73 -5.39
C PRO A 77 1.80 -45.50 -6.31
N THR A 78 2.97 -45.13 -6.84
CA THR A 78 3.20 -44.20 -7.94
C THR A 78 2.32 -44.54 -9.15
N ILE A 79 1.46 -43.60 -9.55
CA ILE A 79 0.80 -43.63 -10.86
C ILE A 79 1.74 -42.95 -11.86
N GLU A 80 2.36 -43.76 -12.72
CA GLU A 80 3.10 -43.31 -13.89
C GLU A 80 2.12 -42.75 -14.94
N LEU A 81 2.11 -41.42 -15.10
CA LEU A 81 1.46 -40.77 -16.24
C LEU A 81 2.42 -40.79 -17.43
N ARG A 82 2.17 -41.78 -18.29
CA ARG A 82 2.84 -42.05 -19.57
C ARG A 82 2.59 -40.89 -20.54
N MET A 83 3.66 -40.26 -21.01
CA MET A 83 3.64 -39.36 -22.17
C MET A 83 3.21 -40.13 -23.43
N PRO A 84 2.29 -39.60 -24.26
CA PRO A 84 2.13 -40.11 -25.61
C PRO A 84 3.20 -39.53 -26.54
N ASP A 85 3.90 -40.47 -27.16
CA ASP A 85 4.98 -40.35 -28.12
C ASP A 85 4.48 -39.82 -29.49
N VAL A 86 5.40 -39.21 -30.22
CA VAL A 86 5.24 -38.52 -31.51
C VAL A 86 5.30 -39.53 -32.66
N PRO A 87 4.47 -39.43 -33.71
CA PRO A 87 4.81 -39.98 -35.02
C PRO A 87 5.46 -38.91 -35.93
N PRO A 88 6.60 -39.20 -36.59
CA PRO A 88 7.30 -38.27 -37.47
C PRO A 88 6.72 -38.33 -38.89
N ILE A 89 6.51 -37.19 -39.55
CA ILE A 89 6.20 -37.13 -40.97
C ILE A 89 7.03 -36.03 -41.64
N ILE A 90 8.12 -36.50 -42.26
CA ILE A 90 8.66 -36.21 -43.60
C ILE A 90 9.02 -34.76 -43.96
N GLU A 91 10.25 -34.69 -44.46
CA GLU A 91 11.10 -33.55 -44.77
C GLU A 91 10.98 -33.12 -46.26
N VAL A 92 11.26 -31.82 -46.51
CA VAL A 92 11.70 -31.10 -47.74
C VAL A 92 10.77 -31.01 -48.99
N PRO A 93 10.89 -29.97 -49.88
CA PRO A 93 11.92 -28.92 -49.94
C PRO A 93 11.52 -27.44 -50.21
N VAL A 94 12.53 -26.62 -49.94
CA VAL A 94 12.85 -25.21 -50.25
C VAL A 94 12.60 -24.78 -51.70
N ALA A 95 12.10 -23.55 -51.91
CA ALA A 95 12.58 -22.60 -52.94
C ALA A 95 12.05 -21.16 -52.69
N PRO A 96 12.78 -20.11 -53.11
CA PRO A 96 12.73 -18.76 -52.53
C PRO A 96 12.07 -17.70 -53.43
N ALA A 97 11.57 -16.60 -52.86
CA ALA A 97 11.41 -15.32 -53.55
C ALA A 97 11.31 -14.15 -52.54
N GLU A 98 12.22 -13.19 -52.67
CA GLU A 98 12.19 -11.84 -52.06
C GLU A 98 11.29 -10.89 -52.91
N PRO A 99 11.23 -9.58 -52.65
CA PRO A 99 10.31 -8.92 -51.73
C PRO A 99 9.40 -7.90 -52.46
N GLU A 100 8.21 -7.60 -51.94
CA GLU A 100 7.46 -6.43 -52.40
C GLU A 100 6.84 -5.67 -51.23
N VAL A 101 7.04 -4.36 -51.29
CA VAL A 101 6.95 -3.39 -50.19
C VAL A 101 5.72 -2.54 -50.46
N GLU A 102 4.68 -2.64 -49.62
CA GLU A 102 3.62 -1.62 -49.58
C GLU A 102 3.23 -1.28 -48.13
N ALA A 103 3.73 -0.12 -47.71
CA ALA A 103 3.18 0.85 -46.76
C ALA A 103 2.18 0.34 -45.70
N ARG A 104 2.73 -0.07 -44.54
CA ARG A 104 1.99 -0.11 -43.27
C ARG A 104 2.47 1.03 -42.38
N VAL A 105 1.53 1.90 -42.06
CA VAL A 105 1.55 2.99 -41.07
C VAL A 105 2.61 2.79 -39.97
N GLU A 106 3.47 3.79 -39.79
CA GLU A 106 4.36 3.94 -38.62
C GLU A 106 3.54 3.81 -37.33
N GLN A 107 3.53 2.60 -36.76
CA GLN A 107 3.33 2.43 -35.33
C GLN A 107 4.71 2.51 -34.69
N ALA A 108 4.85 3.50 -33.82
CA ALA A 108 5.96 3.67 -32.88
C ALA A 108 6.39 2.31 -32.31
N PRO A 109 7.70 2.11 -32.05
CA PRO A 109 8.21 0.82 -31.62
C PRO A 109 7.44 0.35 -30.39
N ALA A 110 6.88 -0.86 -30.53
CA ALA A 110 6.26 -1.59 -29.44
C ALA A 110 7.19 -1.52 -28.24
N ALA A 111 6.62 -1.08 -27.11
CA ALA A 111 7.28 -1.06 -25.82
C ALA A 111 8.07 -2.36 -25.64
N ALA A 112 9.33 -2.21 -25.21
CA ALA A 112 10.12 -3.32 -24.74
C ALA A 112 9.26 -4.18 -23.80
N PRO A 113 9.39 -5.52 -23.83
CA PRO A 113 8.64 -6.37 -22.92
C PRO A 113 8.96 -5.88 -21.49
N SER A 114 7.95 -5.34 -20.80
CA SER A 114 8.08 -4.87 -19.44
C SER A 114 8.70 -6.01 -18.63
N LEU A 115 9.88 -5.75 -18.07
CA LEU A 115 10.60 -6.70 -17.24
C LEU A 115 9.66 -7.16 -16.12
N GLU A 116 9.13 -8.36 -16.26
CA GLU A 116 8.59 -9.20 -15.19
C GLU A 116 7.75 -8.43 -14.17
N GLY A 117 6.63 -7.89 -14.64
CA GLY A 117 5.61 -7.30 -13.76
C GLY A 117 6.03 -6.00 -13.08
N ARG A 118 7.04 -5.27 -13.57
CA ARG A 118 7.28 -3.88 -13.15
C ARG A 118 6.53 -2.91 -14.06
N PRO A 119 5.88 -1.87 -13.50
CA PRO A 119 5.21 -0.85 -14.31
C PRO A 119 6.22 0.06 -15.00
N SER A 120 5.86 0.62 -16.15
CA SER A 120 6.75 1.41 -17.00
C SER A 120 7.29 2.68 -16.33
N TRP A 121 6.52 3.29 -15.42
CA TRP A 121 6.96 4.46 -14.65
C TRP A 121 8.07 4.14 -13.64
N ALA A 122 8.32 2.86 -13.35
CA ALA A 122 9.32 2.41 -12.39
C ALA A 122 10.68 2.04 -13.00
N GLU A 123 10.90 2.35 -14.27
CA GLU A 123 12.18 2.08 -14.95
C GLU A 123 13.27 3.09 -14.55
N GLU A 124 12.88 4.32 -14.23
CA GLU A 124 13.76 5.41 -13.80
C GLU A 124 13.39 5.89 -12.38
N PRO A 125 14.24 6.65 -11.68
CA PRO A 125 13.86 7.26 -10.40
C PRO A 125 12.66 8.20 -10.55
N PHE A 126 11.63 8.00 -9.71
CA PHE A 126 10.36 8.71 -9.78
C PHE A 126 9.97 9.32 -8.43
N GLU A 127 9.00 10.24 -8.46
CA GLU A 127 8.44 10.83 -7.25
C GLU A 127 7.18 10.07 -6.82
N CYS A 128 7.06 9.82 -5.52
CA CYS A 128 5.94 9.17 -4.87
C CYS A 128 5.32 10.04 -3.79
N LEU A 129 3.98 10.06 -3.73
CA LEU A 129 3.21 10.68 -2.67
C LEU A 129 2.91 9.63 -1.62
N LEU A 130 3.31 9.91 -0.37
CA LEU A 130 2.96 9.13 0.80
C LEU A 130 1.64 9.63 1.36
N PHE A 131 0.75 8.70 1.69
CA PHE A 131 -0.48 8.99 2.41
C PHE A 131 -0.83 7.83 3.34
N ASP A 132 -1.58 8.16 4.39
CA ASP A 132 -1.93 7.23 5.45
C ASP A 132 -3.40 6.84 5.36
N VAL A 133 -3.63 5.53 5.54
CA VAL A 133 -4.96 4.93 5.45
C VAL A 133 -5.11 3.92 6.57
N ALA A 134 -5.97 4.22 7.54
CA ALA A 134 -6.25 3.33 8.69
C ALA A 134 -4.95 2.84 9.39
N GLY A 135 -3.96 3.73 9.54
CA GLY A 135 -2.66 3.42 10.15
C GLY A 135 -1.64 2.72 9.25
N LEU A 136 -1.92 2.55 7.96
CA LEU A 136 -0.97 2.05 6.96
C LEU A 136 -0.52 3.17 6.02
N THR A 137 0.80 3.33 5.89
CA THR A 137 1.40 4.23 4.92
C THR A 137 1.50 3.58 3.54
N LEU A 138 0.92 4.23 2.54
CA LEU A 138 0.94 3.85 1.14
C LEU A 138 1.72 4.89 0.33
N ALA A 139 2.41 4.43 -0.71
CA ALA A 139 3.11 5.27 -1.67
C ALA A 139 2.49 5.09 -3.06
N VAL A 140 2.16 6.21 -3.72
CA VAL A 140 1.65 6.23 -5.09
C VAL A 140 2.51 7.17 -5.95
N PRO A 141 2.92 6.77 -7.17
CA PRO A 141 3.69 7.63 -8.06
C PRO A 141 2.91 8.90 -8.46
N LEU A 142 3.55 10.06 -8.39
CA LEU A 142 2.94 11.35 -8.74
C LEU A 142 2.46 11.39 -10.20
N VAL A 143 3.14 10.68 -11.09
CA VAL A 143 2.78 10.56 -12.51
C VAL A 143 1.43 9.89 -12.76
N CYS A 144 0.87 9.19 -11.76
CA CYS A 144 -0.44 8.56 -11.84
C CYS A 144 -1.53 9.35 -11.10
N LEU A 145 -1.16 10.42 -10.40
CA LEU A 145 -2.08 11.19 -9.57
C LEU A 145 -2.65 12.39 -10.32
N GLY A 146 -3.92 12.67 -10.06
CA GLY A 146 -4.58 13.90 -10.47
C GLY A 146 -4.62 14.91 -9.33
N THR A 147 -5.81 15.46 -9.12
CA THR A 147 -6.15 16.44 -8.07
C THR A 147 -6.47 15.78 -6.73
N ILE A 148 -6.09 16.46 -5.65
CA ILE A 148 -6.47 16.08 -4.29
C ILE A 148 -7.64 16.96 -3.85
N HIS A 149 -8.76 16.35 -3.52
CA HIS A 149 -9.98 17.02 -3.06
C HIS A 149 -10.15 16.83 -1.56
N PRO A 150 -10.35 17.91 -0.77
CA PRO A 150 -10.75 17.76 0.63
C PRO A 150 -12.19 17.22 0.70
N LEU A 151 -12.40 16.22 1.55
CA LEU A 151 -13.71 15.61 1.80
C LEU A 151 -14.49 16.37 2.89
N ALA A 152 -13.79 17.16 3.71
CA ALA A 152 -14.41 17.97 4.77
C ALA A 152 -15.50 18.90 4.19
N GLY A 153 -16.75 18.68 4.61
CA GLY A 153 -17.91 19.45 4.17
C GLY A 153 -18.44 19.08 2.78
N THR A 154 -17.92 18.03 2.15
CA THR A 154 -18.39 17.56 0.83
C THR A 154 -19.20 16.28 0.97
N GLU A 155 -20.47 16.33 0.55
CA GLU A 155 -21.34 15.15 0.54
C GLU A 155 -21.10 14.30 -0.72
N LEU A 156 -20.75 13.03 -0.52
CA LEU A 156 -20.68 12.05 -1.60
C LEU A 156 -22.10 11.57 -1.92
N THR A 157 -22.46 11.49 -3.19
CA THR A 157 -23.74 10.90 -3.60
C THR A 157 -23.63 9.37 -3.57
N PRO A 158 -24.25 8.65 -2.62
CA PRO A 158 -24.14 7.20 -2.57
C PRO A 158 -24.91 6.57 -3.74
N LEU A 159 -24.40 5.45 -4.27
CA LEU A 159 -25.09 4.65 -5.28
C LEU A 159 -25.51 3.32 -4.69
N PHE A 160 -26.80 2.98 -4.83
CA PHE A 160 -27.35 1.72 -4.35
C PHE A 160 -26.91 0.54 -5.22
N GLY A 161 -26.73 -0.63 -4.61
CA GLY A 161 -26.32 -1.85 -5.30
C GLY A 161 -24.84 -1.91 -5.68
N GLN A 162 -24.04 -0.92 -5.26
CA GLN A 162 -22.59 -0.97 -5.39
C GLN A 162 -21.93 -1.78 -4.28
N PRO A 163 -20.71 -2.30 -4.49
CA PRO A 163 -19.96 -2.99 -3.46
C PRO A 163 -19.61 -2.05 -2.29
N ASP A 164 -19.45 -2.61 -1.11
CA ASP A 164 -19.24 -1.81 0.10
C ASP A 164 -17.92 -1.00 0.16
N TRP A 165 -16.99 -1.22 -0.77
CA TRP A 165 -15.78 -0.41 -0.91
C TRP A 165 -16.05 0.89 -1.69
N PHE A 166 -17.22 1.04 -2.30
CA PHE A 166 -17.62 2.25 -3.01
C PHE A 166 -18.34 3.19 -2.04
N LEU A 167 -17.84 4.41 -1.90
CA LEU A 167 -18.40 5.41 -0.98
C LEU A 167 -19.46 6.26 -1.65
N GLY A 168 -19.26 6.64 -2.90
CA GLY A 168 -20.19 7.50 -3.64
C GLY A 168 -19.55 8.22 -4.82
N LEU A 169 -20.29 9.16 -5.40
CA LEU A 169 -19.83 10.06 -6.44
C LEU A 169 -19.47 11.41 -5.85
N LEU A 170 -18.28 11.91 -6.20
CA LEU A 170 -17.80 13.25 -5.90
C LEU A 170 -17.87 14.10 -7.18
N PRO A 171 -18.65 15.19 -7.21
CA PRO A 171 -18.66 16.09 -8.36
C PRO A 171 -17.30 16.82 -8.46
N GLY A 172 -16.60 16.62 -9.58
CA GLY A 172 -15.35 17.28 -9.91
C GLY A 172 -15.49 18.22 -11.10
N GLN A 173 -14.39 18.89 -11.48
CA GLN A 173 -14.40 19.79 -12.64
C GLN A 173 -14.56 19.06 -13.98
N ASP A 174 -14.01 17.84 -14.07
CA ASP A 174 -14.02 17.03 -15.29
C ASP A 174 -15.15 16.00 -15.33
N GLY A 175 -16.05 16.02 -14.34
CA GLY A 175 -17.16 15.07 -14.22
C GLY A 175 -17.29 14.47 -12.82
N ASN A 176 -18.07 13.39 -12.71
CA ASN A 176 -18.31 12.72 -11.43
C ASN A 176 -17.22 11.68 -11.16
N LEU A 177 -16.43 11.89 -10.11
CA LEU A 177 -15.43 10.95 -9.65
C LEU A 177 -16.06 9.87 -8.77
N LYS A 178 -15.82 8.61 -9.10
CA LYS A 178 -16.18 7.44 -8.29
C LYS A 178 -15.21 7.34 -7.11
N VAL A 179 -15.69 7.54 -5.89
CA VAL A 179 -14.85 7.52 -4.68
C VAL A 179 -14.85 6.13 -4.07
N LEU A 180 -13.66 5.57 -3.88
CA LEU A 180 -13.42 4.28 -3.27
C LEU A 180 -12.79 4.43 -1.88
N ASP A 181 -13.18 3.54 -0.97
CA ASP A 181 -12.53 3.38 0.33
C ASP A 181 -11.23 2.58 0.18
N THR A 182 -10.10 3.28 0.28
CA THR A 182 -8.77 2.69 0.17
C THR A 182 -8.48 1.71 1.31
N ALA A 183 -8.94 1.99 2.53
CA ALA A 183 -8.68 1.16 3.70
C ALA A 183 -9.36 -0.20 3.52
N ARG A 184 -10.63 -0.16 3.10
CA ARG A 184 -11.41 -1.37 2.83
C ARG A 184 -10.85 -2.16 1.67
N TRP A 185 -10.28 -1.49 0.66
CA TRP A 185 -9.68 -2.17 -0.48
C TRP A 185 -8.38 -2.90 -0.11
N VAL A 186 -7.45 -2.19 0.53
CA VAL A 186 -6.10 -2.69 0.83
C VAL A 186 -6.11 -3.69 1.99
N MET A 187 -6.90 -3.43 3.03
CA MET A 187 -6.95 -4.21 4.27
C MET A 187 -8.40 -4.53 4.73
N PRO A 188 -9.15 -5.36 3.98
CA PRO A 188 -10.54 -5.68 4.33
C PRO A 188 -10.67 -6.37 5.69
N GLU A 189 -9.72 -7.25 6.05
CA GLU A 189 -9.76 -8.02 7.32
C GLU A 189 -9.56 -7.17 8.58
N ARG A 190 -8.90 -6.00 8.44
CA ARG A 190 -8.62 -5.09 9.55
C ARG A 190 -9.52 -3.85 9.54
N TYR A 191 -10.45 -3.80 8.59
CA TYR A 191 -11.30 -2.64 8.41
C TYR A 191 -12.33 -2.52 9.53
N ARG A 192 -12.47 -1.31 10.07
CA ARG A 192 -13.47 -0.92 11.07
C ARG A 192 -14.28 0.23 10.48
N GLU A 193 -15.56 0.29 10.83
CA GLU A 193 -16.45 1.35 10.33
C GLU A 193 -15.98 2.75 10.76
N ASP A 194 -15.34 2.86 11.92
CA ASP A 194 -14.73 4.09 12.44
C ASP A 194 -13.72 4.73 11.45
N PHE A 195 -13.05 3.94 10.61
CA PHE A 195 -12.12 4.48 9.60
C PHE A 195 -12.83 5.23 8.48
N ARG A 196 -14.11 4.95 8.24
CA ARG A 196 -14.90 5.66 7.24
C ARG A 196 -15.09 7.12 7.63
N ASP A 197 -15.29 7.38 8.91
CA ASP A 197 -15.51 8.72 9.45
C ASP A 197 -14.20 9.54 9.49
N GLY A 198 -13.05 8.87 9.48
CA GLY A 198 -11.73 9.48 9.47
C GLY A 198 -11.20 9.88 8.09
N LEU A 199 -11.97 9.68 7.02
CA LEU A 199 -11.55 10.03 5.66
C LEU A 199 -11.63 11.55 5.45
N GLN A 200 -10.49 12.16 5.12
CA GLN A 200 -10.40 13.62 4.96
C GLN A 200 -10.11 14.07 3.53
N TYR A 201 -9.55 13.20 2.69
CA TYR A 201 -9.13 13.56 1.34
C TYR A 201 -9.52 12.49 0.33
N VAL A 202 -9.78 12.92 -0.90
CA VAL A 202 -9.97 12.07 -2.07
C VAL A 202 -8.92 12.43 -3.11
N ILE A 203 -8.06 11.48 -3.45
CA ILE A 203 -7.02 11.66 -4.46
C ILE A 203 -7.56 11.10 -5.77
N SER A 204 -7.76 11.95 -6.78
CA SER A 204 -8.15 11.50 -8.11
C SER A 204 -6.99 10.86 -8.85
N VAL A 205 -7.30 9.93 -9.74
CA VAL A 205 -6.31 9.20 -10.52
C VAL A 205 -6.30 9.70 -11.95
N GLN A 206 -5.11 9.98 -12.48
CA GLN A 206 -4.96 10.52 -13.82
C GLN A 206 -5.43 9.51 -14.87
N GLY A 207 -6.30 9.96 -15.78
CA GLY A 207 -6.81 9.13 -16.88
C GLY A 207 -7.98 8.22 -16.51
N TYR A 208 -8.48 8.28 -15.28
CA TYR A 208 -9.63 7.50 -14.86
C TYR A 208 -10.66 8.32 -14.05
N GLU A 209 -11.93 7.92 -14.11
CA GLU A 209 -13.04 8.59 -13.42
C GLU A 209 -13.21 8.12 -11.96
N TRP A 210 -12.12 7.78 -11.27
CA TRP A 210 -12.16 7.30 -9.90
C TRP A 210 -11.12 7.98 -9.01
N GLY A 211 -11.37 7.92 -7.69
CA GLY A 211 -10.51 8.50 -6.68
C GLY A 211 -10.42 7.64 -5.41
N LEU A 212 -9.28 7.76 -4.74
CA LEU A 212 -8.94 7.07 -3.50
C LEU A 212 -9.27 7.95 -2.31
N ALA A 213 -10.19 7.52 -1.46
CA ALA A 213 -10.42 8.16 -0.17
C ALA A 213 -9.32 7.75 0.82
N VAL A 214 -8.67 8.74 1.43
CA VAL A 214 -7.54 8.58 2.35
C VAL A 214 -7.74 9.42 3.61
N HIS A 215 -7.08 9.06 4.71
CA HIS A 215 -7.23 9.76 5.98
C HIS A 215 -6.36 11.01 5.99
N GLN A 216 -5.11 10.89 5.54
CA GLN A 216 -4.15 11.98 5.55
C GLN A 216 -3.20 11.86 4.37
N VAL A 217 -2.86 13.01 3.78
CA VAL A 217 -1.79 13.12 2.79
C VAL A 217 -0.54 13.60 3.53
N SER A 218 0.57 12.90 3.34
CA SER A 218 1.79 13.11 4.14
C SER A 218 2.79 13.97 3.36
N ARG A 219 3.75 13.37 2.64
CA ARG A 219 4.78 14.11 1.87
C ARG A 219 5.11 13.41 0.56
N SER A 220 5.70 14.12 -0.38
CA SER A 220 6.33 13.51 -1.55
C SER A 220 7.77 13.11 -1.25
N ILE A 221 8.21 12.00 -1.83
CA ILE A 221 9.58 11.48 -1.75
C ILE A 221 10.03 11.08 -3.15
N ARG A 222 11.34 11.18 -3.41
CA ARG A 222 11.95 10.61 -4.61
C ARG A 222 12.42 9.20 -4.27
N LEU A 223 12.02 8.22 -5.07
CA LEU A 223 12.37 6.82 -4.89
C LEU A 223 13.23 6.33 -6.05
N ASP A 224 14.29 5.61 -5.72
CA ASP A 224 15.04 4.83 -6.70
C ASP A 224 14.44 3.42 -6.83
N PRO A 225 14.33 2.84 -8.05
CA PRO A 225 13.84 1.47 -8.23
C PRO A 225 14.60 0.40 -7.43
N SER A 226 15.85 0.66 -7.03
CA SER A 226 16.66 -0.22 -6.18
C SER A 226 16.24 -0.23 -4.70
N GLU A 227 15.57 0.82 -4.23
CA GLU A 227 15.05 0.95 -2.85
C GLU A 227 13.73 0.21 -2.65
N ILE A 228 13.23 -0.42 -3.70
CA ILE A 228 11.93 -1.09 -3.72
C ILE A 228 12.13 -2.58 -3.83
N LYS A 229 11.56 -3.30 -2.85
CA LYS A 229 11.40 -4.74 -2.92
C LYS A 229 10.18 -5.06 -3.81
N TRP A 230 10.45 -5.25 -5.09
CA TRP A 230 9.44 -5.61 -6.09
C TRP A 230 8.83 -6.99 -5.83
N ARG A 231 7.52 -7.13 -6.06
CA ARG A 231 6.83 -8.42 -5.97
C ARG A 231 6.86 -9.15 -7.32
N SER A 232 7.40 -10.37 -7.32
CA SER A 232 7.43 -11.26 -8.49
C SER A 232 6.07 -11.93 -8.76
N GLN A 233 5.28 -12.17 -7.70
CA GLN A 233 3.95 -12.79 -7.79
C GLN A 233 2.87 -11.76 -7.45
N ARG A 234 2.30 -11.17 -8.50
CA ARG A 234 1.22 -10.17 -8.41
C ARG A 234 -0.19 -10.78 -8.54
N SER A 235 -0.33 -12.09 -8.67
CA SER A 235 -1.61 -12.77 -8.91
C SER A 235 -2.65 -12.56 -7.80
N GLN A 236 -2.24 -12.55 -6.53
CA GLN A 236 -3.19 -12.35 -5.41
C GLN A 236 -3.54 -10.88 -5.17
N ARG A 237 -2.64 -9.95 -5.48
CA ARG A 237 -2.79 -8.50 -5.22
C ARG A 237 -2.09 -7.71 -6.34
N PRO A 238 -2.71 -7.59 -7.52
CA PRO A 238 -2.05 -6.97 -8.68
C PRO A 238 -1.79 -5.47 -8.46
N TRP A 239 -2.59 -4.83 -7.62
CA TRP A 239 -2.45 -3.44 -7.21
C TRP A 239 -1.26 -3.15 -6.28
N LEU A 240 -0.56 -4.17 -5.76
CA LEU A 240 0.60 -3.98 -4.88
C LEU A 240 1.89 -4.22 -5.66
N ALA A 241 2.55 -3.13 -6.05
CA ALA A 241 3.75 -3.18 -6.86
C ALA A 241 4.97 -3.73 -6.10
N GLY A 242 5.13 -3.29 -4.86
CA GLY A 242 6.29 -3.58 -4.04
C GLY A 242 6.20 -3.00 -2.63
N THR A 243 7.29 -3.09 -1.90
CA THR A 243 7.46 -2.45 -0.59
C THR A 243 8.70 -1.58 -0.65
N VAL A 244 8.56 -0.31 -0.26
CA VAL A 244 9.68 0.63 -0.14
C VAL A 244 10.44 0.29 1.12
N ILE A 245 11.74 0.06 0.99
CA ILE A 245 12.57 -0.43 2.10
C ILE A 245 12.80 0.68 3.12
N GLU A 246 13.19 1.89 2.69
CA GLU A 246 13.54 2.95 3.63
C GLU A 246 12.36 3.46 4.46
N HIS A 247 11.19 3.58 3.84
CA HIS A 247 9.99 4.15 4.47
C HIS A 247 9.00 3.10 4.97
N MET A 248 9.30 1.81 4.78
CA MET A 248 8.44 0.69 5.18
C MET A 248 6.99 0.81 4.69
N CYS A 249 6.79 1.46 3.55
CA CYS A 249 5.49 1.71 2.97
C CYS A 249 5.21 0.77 1.79
N ALA A 250 3.93 0.52 1.55
CA ALA A 250 3.50 -0.29 0.41
C ALA A 250 3.37 0.57 -0.84
N LEU A 251 4.04 0.17 -1.93
CA LEU A 251 3.99 0.86 -3.21
C LEU A 251 2.82 0.34 -4.03
N LEU A 252 1.91 1.23 -4.39
CA LEU A 252 0.67 0.90 -5.10
C LEU A 252 0.85 1.03 -6.62
N ASP A 253 0.33 0.06 -7.36
CA ASP A 253 0.15 0.13 -8.81
C ASP A 253 -1.28 0.60 -9.12
N VAL A 254 -1.39 1.88 -9.41
CA VAL A 254 -2.68 2.56 -9.64
C VAL A 254 -3.36 2.09 -10.92
N SER A 255 -2.59 1.83 -11.98
CA SER A 255 -3.13 1.33 -13.25
C SER A 255 -3.71 -0.07 -13.08
N ALA A 256 -2.96 -0.98 -12.44
CA ALA A 256 -3.45 -2.32 -12.15
C ALA A 256 -4.67 -2.31 -11.20
N LEU A 257 -4.71 -1.36 -10.26
CA LEU A 257 -5.87 -1.15 -9.40
C LEU A 257 -7.10 -0.71 -10.22
N ALA A 258 -6.93 0.26 -11.13
CA ALA A 258 -7.98 0.77 -12.00
C ALA A 258 -8.62 -0.35 -12.84
N GLU A 259 -7.77 -1.16 -13.47
CA GLU A 259 -8.19 -2.27 -14.33
C GLU A 259 -8.94 -3.34 -13.55
N LEU A 260 -8.51 -3.61 -12.31
CA LEU A 260 -9.18 -4.55 -11.44
C LEU A 260 -10.59 -4.07 -11.05
N ILE A 261 -10.75 -2.77 -10.82
CA ILE A 261 -12.06 -2.16 -10.55
C ILE A 261 -12.95 -2.20 -11.81
N ALA A 262 -12.38 -1.82 -12.97
CA ALA A 262 -13.11 -1.76 -14.24
C ALA A 262 -13.58 -3.14 -14.72
N SER A 263 -12.80 -4.20 -14.48
CA SER A 263 -13.14 -5.58 -14.84
C SER A 263 -14.22 -6.21 -13.95
N GLY A 264 -14.69 -5.52 -12.90
CA GLY A 264 -15.67 -6.06 -11.95
C GLY A 264 -15.15 -7.27 -11.16
N ALA A 265 -13.85 -7.54 -11.24
CA ALA A 265 -13.22 -8.60 -10.48
C ALA A 265 -13.26 -8.23 -8.99
N THR A 266 -13.81 -9.13 -8.19
CA THR A 266 -13.72 -8.99 -6.74
C THR A 266 -12.26 -9.15 -6.32
N ARG A 267 -11.86 -8.48 -5.22
CA ARG A 267 -10.49 -8.39 -4.64
C ARG A 267 -9.57 -9.63 -4.74
N ASN A 268 -10.12 -10.83 -4.93
CA ASN A 268 -9.42 -12.11 -5.06
C ASN A 268 -9.18 -12.56 -6.52
N GLY A 269 -9.37 -11.70 -7.52
CA GLY A 269 -9.23 -12.08 -8.93
C GLY A 269 -10.37 -12.96 -9.45
N ALA A 270 -11.43 -13.16 -8.65
CA ALA A 270 -12.63 -13.82 -9.12
C ALA A 270 -13.49 -12.81 -9.89
N ILE A 271 -13.44 -12.95 -11.22
CA ILE A 271 -14.39 -12.32 -12.14
C ILE A 271 -15.77 -12.90 -11.80
N ARG A 272 -16.74 -12.05 -11.47
CA ARG A 272 -18.14 -12.50 -11.41
C ARG A 272 -18.54 -12.90 -12.82
N ALA A 273 -18.71 -14.20 -13.06
CA ALA A 273 -19.42 -14.67 -14.25
C ALA A 273 -20.87 -14.18 -14.12
N ASN A 274 -21.32 -13.43 -15.12
CA ASN A 274 -22.72 -13.04 -15.29
C ASN A 274 -23.61 -14.26 -15.50
#